data_AF-A0A348NMV0-F1
#
_entry.id   AF-A0A348NMV0-F1
#
_cell.length_a   1.000
_cell.length_b   1.000
_cell.length_c   1.000
_cell.angle_alpha   90.00
_cell.angle_beta   90.00
_cell.angle_gamma   90.00
#
_symmetry.space_group_name_H-M   'P 1'
#
loop_
_entity.id
_entity.type
_entity.pdbx_description
1 polymer ?
#
loop_
_entity_poly.entity_id
_entity_poly.type
_entity_poly.pdbx_seq_one_letter_code
_entity_poly.pdbx_strand_id
1 'polypeptide(L)'
;MGLELQEPVINEQSFADAFTNEIGINGTVRFLKNICGLWLIQESKRFWLDEGQDVAYAKMASLASEAEPFRSLINPDDPRFIEAGCMPEKIQAFCRETGQPVPESKGEIIRCIYESLALRYNQVWHSLMQYVDEAPTTLHIVGGGCQDNLLNQFAANAIGVRVAACPVEATGLGNIMVQMLADGAIADVTEGRTIVLNSSLVQTFEPADQVVWAEAKLQFSMICK
;
A
#
# COMPACT_ATOMS: atom_id res chain seq x y z
N MET A 1 5.23 4.33 -0.39
CA MET A 1 4.91 4.64 -1.81
C MET A 1 5.76 5.82 -2.22
N GLY A 2 6.31 5.84 -3.44
CA GLY A 2 7.20 6.92 -3.87
C GLY A 2 7.50 6.93 -5.37
N LEU A 3 8.36 7.87 -5.75
CA LEU A 3 8.86 8.11 -7.11
C LEU A 3 10.39 7.95 -7.13
N GLU A 4 10.92 7.55 -8.28
CA GLU A 4 12.36 7.60 -8.56
C GLU A 4 12.66 8.91 -9.30
N LEU A 5 13.43 9.79 -8.67
CA LEU A 5 13.79 11.12 -9.16
C LEU A 5 15.30 11.22 -9.39
N GLN A 6 15.74 12.19 -10.18
CA GLN A 6 17.17 12.46 -10.40
C GLN A 6 17.79 13.30 -9.27
N GLU A 7 16.98 14.15 -8.62
CA GLU A 7 17.43 15.05 -7.56
C GLU A 7 16.48 14.98 -6.36
N PRO A 8 16.98 15.24 -5.14
CA PRO A 8 16.15 15.24 -3.95
C PRO A 8 15.22 16.45 -3.91
N VAL A 9 14.03 16.27 -3.33
CA VAL A 9 13.06 17.35 -3.11
C VAL A 9 13.15 17.83 -1.67
N ILE A 10 13.75 19.01 -1.48
CA ILE A 10 14.03 19.60 -0.16
C ILE A 10 13.42 21.00 -0.09
N ASN A 11 12.18 21.10 0.43
CA ASN A 11 11.49 22.36 0.64
C ASN A 11 10.48 22.26 1.80
N GLU A 12 9.83 23.37 2.15
CA GLU A 12 8.85 23.43 3.24
C GLU A 12 7.65 22.50 3.00
N GLN A 13 7.20 22.36 1.75
CA GLN A 13 6.07 21.50 1.40
C GLN A 13 6.42 20.02 1.56
N SER A 14 7.60 19.58 1.11
CA SER A 14 8.03 18.18 1.27
C SER A 14 8.26 17.80 2.73
N PHE A 15 8.68 18.76 3.56
CA PHE A 15 8.73 18.60 5.01
C PHE A 15 7.33 18.48 5.64
N ALA A 16 6.41 19.38 5.30
CA ALA A 16 5.04 19.37 5.81
C ALA A 16 4.28 18.10 5.42
N ASP A 17 4.51 17.61 4.20
CA ASP A 17 3.94 16.36 3.71
C ASP A 17 4.66 15.11 4.25
N ALA A 18 5.71 15.28 5.05
CA ALA A 18 6.49 14.20 5.66
C ALA A 18 7.01 13.16 4.63
N PHE A 19 7.54 13.63 3.51
CA PHE A 19 8.25 12.79 2.54
C PHE A 19 9.72 12.65 2.93
N THR A 20 10.35 11.55 2.50
CA THR A 20 11.78 11.28 2.67
C THR A 20 12.48 11.16 1.32
N ASN A 21 13.77 11.47 1.31
CA ASN A 21 14.67 11.31 0.17
C ASN A 21 15.66 10.18 0.48
N GLU A 22 15.42 8.97 -0.04
CA GLU A 22 16.37 7.85 0.08
C GLU A 22 17.25 7.74 -1.17
N ILE A 23 18.52 7.41 -1.01
CA ILE A 23 19.42 7.23 -2.17
C ILE A 23 19.16 5.88 -2.85
N GLY A 24 19.10 5.91 -4.18
CA GLY A 24 18.95 4.78 -5.09
C GLY A 24 20.22 4.47 -5.87
N ILE A 25 20.11 3.52 -6.80
CA ILE A 25 21.20 3.16 -7.71
C ILE A 25 21.49 4.30 -8.70
N ASN A 26 22.75 4.40 -9.16
CA ASN A 26 23.18 5.44 -10.10
C ASN A 26 22.92 6.88 -9.62
N GLY A 27 22.89 7.11 -8.31
CA GLY A 27 22.67 8.43 -7.72
C GLY A 27 21.23 8.93 -7.81
N THR A 28 20.27 8.08 -8.20
CA THR A 28 18.84 8.44 -8.16
C THR A 28 18.36 8.63 -6.71
N VAL A 29 17.20 9.25 -6.57
CA VAL A 29 16.52 9.45 -5.29
C VAL A 29 15.18 8.74 -5.32
N ARG A 30 14.94 7.89 -4.32
CA ARG A 30 13.62 7.34 -4.02
C ARG A 30 12.91 8.32 -3.09
N PHE A 31 12.16 9.25 -3.68
CA PHE A 31 11.33 10.21 -2.96
C PHE A 31 10.02 9.56 -2.55
N LEU A 32 9.84 9.27 -1.27
CA LEU A 32 8.78 8.39 -0.81
C LEU A 32 8.18 8.78 0.54
N LYS A 33 6.96 8.31 0.78
CA LYS A 33 6.31 8.35 2.08
C LYS A 33 6.11 6.94 2.62
N ASN A 34 6.43 6.79 3.90
CA ASN A 34 6.14 5.57 4.65
C ASN A 34 4.63 5.46 4.88
N ILE A 35 4.10 4.26 4.71
CA ILE A 35 2.70 3.92 4.96
C ILE A 35 2.72 2.64 5.78
N CYS A 36 1.85 2.54 6.78
CA CYS A 36 1.76 1.39 7.69
C CYS A 36 1.72 0.03 6.95
N GLY A 37 1.07 -0.01 5.78
CA GLY A 37 1.04 -1.18 4.91
C GLY A 37 0.31 -2.35 5.56
N LEU A 38 0.76 -3.58 5.26
CA LEU A 38 0.11 -4.80 5.76
C LEU A 38 0.37 -5.12 7.24
N TRP A 39 1.06 -4.25 7.98
CA TRP A 39 1.31 -4.41 9.41
C TRP A 39 0.01 -4.64 10.21
N LEU A 40 -1.04 -3.86 9.92
CA LEU A 40 -2.36 -3.99 10.54
C LEU A 40 -2.95 -5.41 10.38
N ILE A 41 -2.79 -6.01 9.20
CA ILE A 41 -3.24 -7.38 8.90
C ILE A 41 -2.37 -8.40 9.62
N GLN A 42 -1.05 -8.23 9.58
CA GLN A 42 -0.09 -9.12 10.22
C GLN A 42 -0.34 -9.19 11.73
N GLU A 43 -0.53 -8.04 12.37
CA GLU A 43 -0.82 -7.94 13.80
C GLU A 43 -2.20 -8.49 14.16
N SER A 44 -3.21 -8.23 13.33
CA SER A 44 -4.55 -8.81 13.55
C SER A 44 -4.53 -10.33 13.46
N LYS A 45 -3.82 -10.88 12.46
CA LYS A 45 -3.60 -12.33 12.33
C LYS A 45 -2.86 -12.89 13.54
N ARG A 46 -1.80 -12.21 14.00
CA ARG A 46 -1.02 -12.65 15.17
C ARG A 46 -1.89 -12.69 16.42
N PHE A 47 -2.68 -11.65 16.65
CA PHE A 47 -3.63 -11.60 17.77
C PHE A 47 -4.61 -12.78 17.74
N TRP A 48 -5.26 -13.04 16.58
CA TRP A 48 -6.19 -14.18 16.48
C TRP A 48 -5.50 -15.53 16.62
N LEU A 49 -4.25 -15.66 16.16
CA LEU A 49 -3.46 -16.88 16.31
C LEU A 49 -3.18 -17.17 17.80
N ASP A 50 -2.83 -16.15 18.58
CA ASP A 50 -2.58 -16.27 20.01
C ASP A 50 -3.85 -16.68 20.78
N GLU A 51 -5.04 -16.30 20.27
CA GLU A 51 -6.34 -16.75 20.77
C GLU A 51 -6.78 -18.14 20.24
N GLY A 52 -5.95 -18.81 19.45
CA GLY A 52 -6.25 -20.13 18.88
C GLY A 52 -7.22 -20.10 17.68
N GLN A 53 -7.40 -18.94 17.04
CA GLN A 53 -8.35 -18.74 15.96
C GLN A 53 -7.70 -18.26 14.64
N ASP A 54 -6.73 -19.02 14.15
CA ASP A 54 -5.95 -18.63 12.97
C ASP A 54 -6.81 -18.35 11.71
N VAL A 55 -6.41 -17.32 10.97
CA VAL A 55 -6.96 -16.96 9.66
C VAL A 55 -5.83 -17.04 8.64
N ALA A 56 -5.88 -18.04 7.74
CA ALA A 56 -4.93 -18.13 6.65
C ALA A 56 -5.06 -16.92 5.71
N TYR A 57 -3.93 -16.37 5.25
CA TYR A 57 -3.91 -15.24 4.30
C TYR A 57 -4.77 -15.49 3.06
N ALA A 58 -4.72 -16.72 2.53
CA ALA A 58 -5.52 -17.13 1.37
C ALA A 58 -7.05 -17.01 1.57
N LYS A 59 -7.53 -16.94 2.81
CA LYS A 59 -8.96 -16.76 3.13
C LYS A 59 -9.35 -15.32 3.42
N MET A 60 -8.39 -14.43 3.70
CA MET A 60 -8.65 -13.07 4.15
C MET A 60 -9.41 -12.26 3.09
N ALA A 61 -9.01 -12.39 1.82
CA ALA A 61 -9.70 -11.71 0.72
C ALA A 61 -11.17 -12.14 0.58
N SER A 62 -11.49 -13.43 0.80
CA SER A 62 -12.89 -13.92 0.78
C SER A 62 -13.69 -13.29 1.91
N LEU A 63 -13.17 -13.38 3.14
CA LEU A 63 -13.82 -12.82 4.33
C LEU A 63 -14.07 -11.31 4.20
N ALA A 64 -13.11 -10.57 3.65
CA ALA A 64 -13.27 -9.14 3.39
C ALA A 64 -14.30 -8.85 2.29
N SER A 65 -14.36 -9.69 1.25
CA SER A 65 -15.31 -9.53 0.15
C SER A 65 -16.75 -9.79 0.57
N GLU A 66 -16.95 -10.67 1.55
CA GLU A 66 -18.26 -10.98 2.14
C GLU A 66 -18.76 -9.89 3.12
N ALA A 67 -17.86 -9.09 3.67
CA ALA A 67 -18.19 -7.99 4.57
C ALA A 67 -18.74 -6.77 3.82
N GLU A 68 -19.60 -6.00 4.50
CA GLU A 68 -20.19 -4.77 3.97
C GLU A 68 -19.10 -3.74 3.61
N PRO A 69 -19.07 -3.23 2.34
CA PRO A 69 -18.12 -2.21 1.92
C PRO A 69 -18.25 -0.91 2.72
N PHE A 70 -17.11 -0.28 3.03
CA PHE A 70 -17.00 1.05 3.64
C PHE A 70 -17.82 1.23 4.93
N ARG A 71 -18.12 0.12 5.64
CA ARG A 71 -18.87 0.14 6.90
C ARG A 71 -18.16 0.92 8.00
N SER A 72 -16.82 0.84 8.01
CA SER A 72 -15.96 1.56 8.95
C SER A 72 -14.58 1.78 8.34
N LEU A 73 -13.97 2.91 8.66
CA LEU A 73 -12.66 3.32 8.19
C LEU A 73 -11.80 3.80 9.35
N ILE A 74 -10.50 3.51 9.28
CA ILE A 74 -9.50 3.97 10.24
C ILE A 74 -8.49 4.87 9.55
N ASN A 75 -7.84 5.78 10.27
CA ASN A 75 -6.61 6.41 9.77
C ASN A 75 -5.43 5.45 10.01
N PRO A 76 -4.83 4.81 8.98
CA PRO A 76 -3.75 3.84 9.19
C PRO A 76 -2.48 4.45 9.80
N ASP A 77 -2.33 5.79 9.72
CA ASP A 77 -1.20 6.53 10.28
C ASP A 77 -1.47 7.02 11.72
N ASP A 78 -2.62 6.71 12.33
CA ASP A 78 -2.87 7.02 13.74
C ASP A 78 -1.80 6.32 14.61
N PRO A 79 -1.12 7.05 15.53
CA PRO A 79 -0.04 6.51 16.35
C PRO A 79 -0.38 5.21 17.08
N ARG A 80 -1.65 4.97 17.41
CA ARG A 80 -2.10 3.74 18.09
C ARG A 80 -1.80 2.47 17.29
N PHE A 81 -1.73 2.57 15.97
CA PHE A 81 -1.50 1.44 15.06
C PHE A 81 -0.02 1.12 14.84
N ILE A 82 0.90 1.97 15.33
CA ILE A 82 2.33 1.69 15.33
C ILE A 82 2.65 0.58 16.34
N GLU A 83 2.02 0.64 17.51
CA GLU A 83 2.26 -0.30 18.59
C GLU A 83 1.69 -1.68 18.26
N ALA A 84 2.50 -2.71 18.50
CA ALA A 84 2.11 -4.11 18.39
C ALA A 84 1.02 -4.52 19.39
N GLY A 85 0.33 -5.62 19.09
CA GLY A 85 -0.63 -6.25 20.01
C GLY A 85 -2.03 -5.64 19.96
N CYS A 86 -3.04 -6.48 20.25
CA CYS A 86 -4.45 -6.11 20.34
C CYS A 86 -4.97 -5.31 19.12
N MET A 87 -4.43 -5.55 17.92
CA MET A 87 -4.74 -4.74 16.73
C MET A 87 -6.23 -4.70 16.38
N PRO A 88 -6.98 -5.83 16.40
CA PRO A 88 -8.43 -5.81 16.22
C PRO A 88 -9.16 -4.90 17.21
N GLU A 89 -8.77 -4.94 18.48
CA GLU A 89 -9.37 -4.14 19.55
C GLU A 89 -9.06 -2.64 19.36
N LYS A 90 -7.84 -2.29 18.91
CA LYS A 90 -7.46 -0.92 18.58
C LYS A 90 -8.30 -0.35 17.42
N ILE A 91 -8.55 -1.16 16.40
CA ILE A 91 -9.41 -0.81 15.26
C ILE A 91 -10.83 -0.57 15.74
N GLN A 92 -11.37 -1.48 16.56
CA GLN A 92 -12.71 -1.33 17.14
C GLN A 92 -12.84 -0.10 18.03
N ALA A 93 -11.82 0.19 18.85
CA ALA A 93 -11.77 1.39 19.69
C ALA A 93 -11.79 2.66 18.84
N PHE A 94 -10.96 2.72 17.79
CA PHE A 94 -10.95 3.85 16.85
C PHE A 94 -12.34 4.08 16.22
N CYS A 95 -12.99 3.02 15.74
CA CYS A 95 -14.32 3.12 15.13
C CYS A 95 -15.36 3.62 16.14
N ARG A 96 -15.31 3.13 17.39
CA ARG A 96 -16.20 3.56 18.47
C ARG A 96 -16.01 5.05 18.82
N GLU A 97 -14.77 5.49 18.95
CA GLU A 97 -14.41 6.87 19.29
C GLU A 97 -14.83 7.86 18.20
N THR A 98 -14.77 7.44 16.94
CA THR A 98 -15.17 8.24 15.78
C THR A 98 -16.66 8.12 15.44
N GLY A 99 -17.44 7.41 16.26
CA GLY A 99 -18.88 7.25 16.08
C GLY A 99 -19.30 6.39 14.88
N GLN A 100 -18.38 5.58 14.37
CA GLN A 100 -18.62 4.64 13.26
C GLN A 100 -19.18 3.30 13.78
N PRO A 101 -19.86 2.51 12.93
CA PRO A 101 -20.16 1.11 13.25
C PRO A 101 -18.88 0.36 13.61
N VAL A 102 -18.90 -0.37 14.73
CA VAL A 102 -17.74 -1.14 15.19
C VAL A 102 -17.66 -2.43 14.38
N PRO A 103 -16.51 -2.76 13.75
CA PRO A 103 -16.35 -4.04 13.06
C PRO A 103 -16.22 -5.18 14.09
N GLU A 104 -17.10 -6.19 14.01
CA GLU A 104 -17.20 -7.26 15.02
C GLU A 104 -16.59 -8.56 14.51
N SER A 105 -16.76 -8.85 13.23
CA SER A 105 -16.22 -10.05 12.58
C SER A 105 -14.82 -9.82 12.02
N LYS A 106 -14.07 -10.91 11.85
CA LYS A 106 -12.76 -10.89 11.19
C LYS A 106 -12.83 -10.33 9.77
N GLY A 107 -13.88 -10.67 9.03
CA GLY A 107 -14.12 -10.14 7.69
C GLY A 107 -14.29 -8.63 7.69
N GLU A 108 -15.08 -8.08 8.61
CA GLU A 108 -15.26 -6.63 8.75
C GLU A 108 -13.97 -5.92 9.16
N ILE A 109 -13.17 -6.50 10.06
CA ILE A 109 -11.87 -5.94 10.47
C ILE A 109 -10.90 -5.91 9.28
N ILE A 110 -10.78 -7.03 8.54
CA ILE A 110 -9.92 -7.12 7.35
C ILE A 110 -10.40 -6.13 6.29
N ARG A 111 -11.71 -6.04 6.07
CA ARG A 111 -12.32 -5.13 5.09
C ARG A 111 -12.01 -3.67 5.42
N CYS A 112 -12.21 -3.28 6.68
CA CYS A 112 -11.86 -1.96 7.20
C CYS A 112 -10.39 -1.62 6.95
N ILE A 113 -9.46 -2.54 7.23
CA ILE A 113 -8.02 -2.34 7.01
C ILE A 113 -7.73 -2.13 5.52
N TYR A 114 -8.22 -3.02 4.64
CA TYR A 114 -7.93 -2.94 3.21
C TYR A 114 -8.46 -1.66 2.56
N GLU A 115 -9.70 -1.28 2.86
CA GLU A 115 -10.29 -0.05 2.32
C GLU A 115 -9.55 1.19 2.84
N SER A 116 -9.23 1.23 4.13
CA SER A 116 -8.48 2.34 4.74
C SER A 116 -7.07 2.47 4.17
N LEU A 117 -6.37 1.36 3.93
CA LEU A 117 -5.06 1.37 3.28
C LEU A 117 -5.15 1.86 1.83
N ALA A 118 -6.13 1.40 1.06
CA ALA A 118 -6.32 1.84 -0.31
C ALA A 118 -6.65 3.34 -0.42
N LEU A 119 -7.49 3.86 0.48
CA LEU A 119 -7.77 5.30 0.58
C LEU A 119 -6.53 6.10 1.01
N ARG A 120 -5.72 5.53 1.91
CA ARG A 120 -4.44 6.14 2.27
C ARG A 120 -3.46 6.16 1.10
N TYR A 121 -3.41 5.10 0.30
CA TYR A 121 -2.63 5.07 -0.94
C TYR A 121 -3.07 6.15 -1.92
N ASN A 122 -4.37 6.37 -2.08
CA ASN A 122 -4.91 7.47 -2.88
C ASN A 122 -4.38 8.83 -2.42
N GLN A 123 -4.43 9.13 -1.12
CA GLN A 123 -3.91 10.39 -0.58
C GLN A 123 -2.41 10.56 -0.87
N VAL A 124 -1.58 9.54 -0.56
CA VAL A 124 -0.13 9.62 -0.80
C VAL A 124 0.19 9.77 -2.28
N TRP A 125 -0.52 9.06 -3.14
CA TRP A 125 -0.38 9.18 -4.58
C TRP A 125 -0.61 10.62 -5.04
N HIS A 126 -1.74 11.23 -4.65
CA HIS A 126 -2.07 12.59 -5.09
C HIS A 126 -1.12 13.64 -4.51
N SER A 127 -0.61 13.44 -3.29
CA SER A 127 0.46 14.29 -2.76
C SER A 127 1.75 14.16 -3.58
N LEU A 128 2.14 12.94 -3.99
CA LEU A 128 3.33 12.72 -4.84
C LEU A 128 3.23 13.43 -6.19
N MET A 129 2.04 13.49 -6.78
CA MET A 129 1.85 14.12 -8.09
C MET A 129 2.14 15.64 -8.09
N GLN A 130 2.17 16.27 -6.92
CA GLN A 130 2.52 17.69 -6.79
C GLN A 130 4.02 17.97 -7.02
N TYR A 131 4.84 16.93 -7.06
CA TYR A 131 6.30 17.01 -7.14
C TYR A 131 6.86 16.59 -8.50
N VAL A 132 5.99 16.31 -9.48
CA VAL A 132 6.39 15.92 -10.84
C VAL A 132 5.53 16.63 -11.87
N ASP A 133 6.12 16.98 -13.01
CA ASP A 133 5.39 17.58 -14.13
C ASP A 133 4.54 16.55 -14.88
N GLU A 134 5.04 15.31 -14.98
CA GLU A 134 4.37 14.20 -15.65
C GLU A 134 3.95 13.13 -14.63
N ALA A 135 2.64 13.02 -14.42
CA ALA A 135 2.07 12.04 -13.52
C ALA A 135 2.23 10.61 -14.08
N PRO A 136 2.78 9.64 -13.33
CA PRO A 136 2.77 8.24 -13.73
C PRO A 136 1.34 7.73 -13.93
N THR A 137 1.17 6.77 -14.84
CA THR A 137 -0.14 6.16 -15.15
C THR A 137 -0.30 4.77 -14.54
N THR A 138 0.71 4.29 -13.80
CA THR A 138 0.72 2.94 -13.21
C THR A 138 1.43 2.95 -11.86
N LEU A 139 0.79 2.38 -10.85
CA LEU A 139 1.41 2.05 -9.57
C LEU A 139 1.97 0.62 -9.62
N HIS A 140 3.27 0.46 -9.42
CA HIS A 140 3.90 -0.84 -9.28
C HIS A 140 3.94 -1.25 -7.79
N ILE A 141 3.30 -2.36 -7.44
CA ILE A 141 3.33 -2.94 -6.09
C ILE A 141 4.26 -4.13 -6.11
N VAL A 142 5.25 -4.13 -5.22
CA VAL A 142 6.29 -5.17 -5.09
C VAL A 142 6.31 -5.73 -3.67
N GLY A 143 7.05 -6.83 -3.46
CA GLY A 143 7.20 -7.44 -2.15
C GLY A 143 6.05 -8.39 -1.80
N GLY A 144 6.07 -8.96 -0.58
CA GLY A 144 5.05 -9.92 -0.14
C GLY A 144 3.60 -9.43 -0.28
N GLY A 145 3.37 -8.12 -0.12
CA GLY A 145 2.04 -7.53 -0.22
C GLY A 145 1.44 -7.50 -1.63
N CYS A 146 2.24 -7.65 -2.69
CA CYS A 146 1.71 -7.69 -4.06
C CYS A 146 0.86 -8.94 -4.34
N GLN A 147 0.91 -9.96 -3.48
CA GLN A 147 0.11 -11.18 -3.62
C GLN A 147 -1.37 -10.97 -3.20
N ASP A 148 -1.67 -9.86 -2.52
CA ASP A 148 -3.02 -9.56 -2.09
C ASP A 148 -3.83 -8.91 -3.22
N ASN A 149 -4.44 -9.76 -4.05
CA ASN A 149 -5.19 -9.33 -5.22
C ASN A 149 -6.36 -8.38 -4.88
N LEU A 150 -6.99 -8.55 -3.71
CA LEU A 150 -8.08 -7.67 -3.31
C LEU A 150 -7.55 -6.28 -2.96
N LEU A 151 -6.47 -6.19 -2.17
CA LEU A 151 -5.86 -4.90 -1.86
C LEU A 151 -5.28 -4.22 -3.11
N ASN A 152 -4.71 -4.98 -4.06
CA ASN A 152 -4.24 -4.44 -5.34
C ASN A 152 -5.40 -3.83 -6.15
N GLN A 153 -6.53 -4.53 -6.24
CA GLN A 153 -7.72 -4.01 -6.91
C GLN A 153 -8.27 -2.77 -6.20
N PHE A 154 -8.33 -2.79 -4.87
CA PHE A 154 -8.75 -1.63 -4.08
C PHE A 154 -7.82 -0.45 -4.26
N ALA A 155 -6.50 -0.66 -4.34
CA ALA A 155 -5.54 0.39 -4.66
C ALA A 155 -5.80 0.99 -6.05
N ALA A 156 -6.04 0.16 -7.08
CA ALA A 156 -6.37 0.63 -8.42
C ALA A 156 -7.67 1.46 -8.41
N ASN A 157 -8.70 0.97 -7.73
CA ASN A 157 -9.99 1.65 -7.62
C ASN A 157 -9.88 2.97 -6.87
N ALA A 158 -9.20 2.98 -5.72
CA ALA A 158 -9.00 4.17 -4.90
C ALA A 158 -8.15 5.20 -5.63
N ILE A 159 -7.03 4.81 -6.23
CA ILE A 159 -6.13 5.77 -6.89
C ILE A 159 -6.73 6.26 -8.21
N GLY A 160 -7.41 5.40 -8.96
CA GLY A 160 -7.92 5.71 -10.29
C GLY A 160 -6.89 5.51 -11.41
N VAL A 161 -5.85 4.71 -11.17
CA VAL A 161 -4.81 4.36 -12.15
C VAL A 161 -4.54 2.86 -12.15
N ARG A 162 -3.91 2.35 -13.21
CA ARG A 162 -3.52 0.94 -13.29
C ARG A 162 -2.61 0.57 -12.12
N VAL A 163 -2.84 -0.60 -11.54
CA VAL A 163 -1.90 -1.23 -10.61
C VAL A 163 -1.26 -2.44 -11.28
N ALA A 164 0.05 -2.55 -11.17
CA ALA A 164 0.81 -3.74 -11.58
C ALA A 164 1.37 -4.42 -10.33
N ALA A 165 0.89 -5.61 -10.02
CA ALA A 165 1.49 -6.49 -9.03
C ALA A 165 2.72 -7.14 -9.65
N CYS A 166 3.87 -6.60 -9.27
CA CYS A 166 5.20 -6.98 -9.73
C CYS A 166 5.75 -8.15 -8.88
N PRO A 167 6.95 -8.67 -9.18
CA PRO A 167 7.46 -9.87 -8.53
C PRO A 167 7.57 -9.71 -7.01
N VAL A 168 7.20 -10.76 -6.29
CA VAL A 168 7.29 -10.82 -4.82
C VAL A 168 8.72 -10.56 -4.35
N GLU A 169 9.69 -11.19 -5.00
CA GLU A 169 11.11 -11.12 -4.63
C GLU A 169 11.84 -9.93 -5.25
N ALA A 170 11.19 -8.75 -5.33
CA ALA A 170 11.78 -7.56 -5.93
C ALA A 170 13.12 -7.15 -5.29
N THR A 171 13.28 -7.33 -3.97
CA THR A 171 14.55 -7.07 -3.27
C THR A 171 15.65 -8.02 -3.74
N GLY A 172 15.36 -9.32 -3.84
CA GLY A 172 16.31 -10.33 -4.31
C GLY A 172 16.69 -10.12 -5.77
N LEU A 173 15.69 -9.87 -6.63
CA LEU A 173 15.90 -9.57 -8.05
C LEU A 173 16.71 -8.28 -8.26
N GLY A 174 16.41 -7.23 -7.49
CA GLY A 174 17.19 -5.99 -7.49
C GLY A 174 18.65 -6.23 -7.10
N ASN A 175 18.89 -7.05 -6.08
CA ASN A 175 20.24 -7.42 -5.66
C ASN A 175 21.01 -8.14 -6.78
N ILE A 176 20.40 -9.16 -7.41
CA ILE A 176 20.99 -9.91 -8.53
C ILE A 176 21.27 -8.98 -9.72
N MET A 177 20.33 -8.09 -10.05
CA MET A 177 20.47 -7.13 -11.14
C MET A 177 21.70 -6.23 -10.96
N VAL A 178 21.98 -5.75 -9.74
CA VAL A 178 23.16 -4.93 -9.46
C VAL A 178 24.46 -5.74 -9.63
N GLN A 179 24.46 -7.02 -9.25
CA GLN A 179 25.62 -7.90 -9.50
C GLN A 179 25.85 -8.11 -11.00
N MET A 180 24.79 -8.38 -11.76
CA MET A 180 24.87 -8.52 -13.22
C MET A 180 25.40 -7.26 -13.90
N LEU A 181 25.00 -6.07 -13.42
CA LEU A 181 25.50 -4.80 -13.91
C LEU A 181 27.00 -4.64 -13.61
N ALA A 182 27.44 -4.99 -12.41
CA ALA A 182 28.85 -4.92 -12.01
C ALA A 182 29.74 -5.88 -12.84
N ASP A 183 29.21 -7.05 -13.20
CA ASP A 183 29.89 -8.04 -14.04
C ASP A 183 29.85 -7.71 -15.55
N GLY A 184 29.14 -6.64 -15.94
CA GLY A 184 28.95 -6.26 -17.34
C GLY A 184 28.06 -7.22 -18.13
N ALA A 185 27.29 -8.07 -17.43
CA ALA A 185 26.34 -9.01 -18.04
C ALA A 185 25.09 -8.31 -18.59
N ILE A 186 24.78 -7.11 -18.08
CA ILE A 186 23.77 -6.18 -18.60
C ILE A 186 24.37 -4.79 -18.70
N ALA A 187 23.89 -4.01 -19.67
CA ALA A 187 24.38 -2.67 -19.96
C ALA A 187 23.93 -1.63 -18.93
N ASP A 188 22.69 -1.71 -18.46
CA ASP A 188 22.11 -0.75 -17.53
C ASP A 188 20.93 -1.31 -16.72
N VAL A 189 20.38 -0.47 -15.82
CA VAL A 189 19.24 -0.80 -14.97
C VAL A 189 17.94 -1.00 -15.79
N THR A 190 17.82 -0.36 -16.95
CA THR A 190 16.65 -0.48 -17.82
C THR A 190 16.59 -1.87 -18.45
N GLU A 191 17.72 -2.38 -18.93
CA GLU A 191 17.85 -3.76 -19.41
C GLU A 191 17.52 -4.74 -18.27
N GLY A 192 18.07 -4.52 -17.08
CA GLY A 192 17.76 -5.34 -15.90
C GLY A 192 16.27 -5.38 -15.55
N ARG A 193 15.60 -4.22 -15.53
CA ARG A 193 14.15 -4.11 -15.32
C ARG A 193 13.35 -4.84 -16.41
N THR A 194 13.80 -4.77 -17.66
CA THR A 194 13.18 -5.49 -18.79
C THR A 194 13.30 -7.01 -18.61
N ILE A 195 14.48 -7.51 -18.21
CA ILE A 195 14.68 -8.93 -17.89
C ILE A 195 13.74 -9.36 -16.76
N VAL A 196 13.64 -8.58 -15.68
CA VAL A 196 12.77 -8.87 -14.54
C VAL A 196 11.30 -8.98 -14.98
N LEU A 197 10.81 -8.02 -15.78
CA LEU A 197 9.44 -8.04 -16.27
C LEU A 197 9.16 -9.23 -17.19
N ASN A 198 10.10 -9.59 -18.07
CA ASN A 198 9.94 -10.70 -19.01
C ASN A 198 10.11 -12.09 -18.37
N SER A 199 10.72 -12.16 -17.18
CA SER A 199 10.96 -13.42 -16.45
C SER A 199 9.99 -13.65 -15.30
N SER A 200 9.03 -12.75 -15.08
CA SER A 200 8.13 -12.80 -13.93
C SER A 200 6.67 -12.71 -14.32
N LEU A 201 5.80 -13.25 -13.47
CA LEU A 201 4.37 -13.02 -13.58
C LEU A 201 4.06 -11.61 -13.06
N VAL A 202 3.52 -10.76 -13.92
CA VAL A 202 2.99 -9.44 -13.54
C VAL A 202 1.48 -9.47 -13.76
N GLN A 203 0.72 -9.27 -12.70
CA GLN A 203 -0.73 -9.16 -12.78
C GLN A 203 -1.14 -7.70 -12.77
N THR A 204 -2.01 -7.31 -13.71
CA THR A 204 -2.51 -5.93 -13.82
C THR A 204 -3.94 -5.83 -13.32
N PHE A 205 -4.23 -4.74 -12.61
CA PHE A 205 -5.54 -4.40 -12.08
C PHE A 205 -5.93 -3.02 -12.62
N GLU A 206 -7.02 -2.97 -13.38
CA GLU A 206 -7.56 -1.73 -13.91
C GLU A 206 -8.56 -1.12 -12.91
N PRO A 207 -8.66 0.21 -12.80
CA PRO A 207 -9.62 0.86 -11.92
C PRO A 207 -11.06 0.47 -12.23
N ALA A 208 -11.82 0.17 -11.18
CA ALA A 208 -13.26 -0.11 -11.21
C ALA A 208 -13.97 0.67 -10.09
N ASP A 209 -15.31 0.60 -10.04
CA ASP A 209 -16.16 1.11 -8.95
C ASP A 209 -15.91 2.57 -8.53
N GLN A 210 -15.50 3.42 -9.48
CA GLN A 210 -14.99 4.77 -9.21
C GLN A 210 -15.95 5.65 -8.41
N VAL A 211 -17.26 5.48 -8.58
CA VAL A 211 -18.28 6.26 -7.85
C VAL A 211 -18.23 5.96 -6.35
N VAL A 212 -18.27 4.69 -5.97
CA VAL A 212 -18.26 4.28 -4.55
C VAL A 212 -16.95 4.68 -3.89
N TRP A 213 -15.82 4.51 -4.59
CA TRP A 213 -14.52 4.95 -4.08
C TRP A 213 -14.39 6.47 -3.99
N ALA A 214 -15.06 7.25 -4.83
CA ALA A 214 -15.09 8.70 -4.71
C ALA A 214 -15.83 9.16 -3.44
N GLU A 215 -16.96 8.52 -3.12
CA GLU A 215 -17.70 8.78 -1.88
C GLU A 215 -16.89 8.41 -0.65
N ALA A 216 -16.23 7.24 -0.67
CA ALA A 216 -15.36 6.79 0.41
C ALA A 216 -14.17 7.73 0.67
N LYS A 217 -13.58 8.33 -0.37
CA LYS A 217 -12.51 9.34 -0.22
C LYS A 217 -12.98 10.55 0.59
N LEU A 218 -14.20 11.01 0.34
CA LEU A 218 -14.78 12.14 1.08
C LEU A 218 -14.94 11.78 2.56
N GLN A 219 -15.49 10.61 2.86
CA GLN A 219 -15.63 10.11 4.24
C GLN A 219 -14.27 9.99 4.94
N PHE A 220 -13.29 9.36 4.28
CA PHE A 220 -11.95 9.17 4.81
C PHE A 220 -11.22 10.47 5.14
N SER A 221 -11.41 11.51 4.32
CA SER A 221 -10.84 12.84 4.56
C SER A 221 -11.33 13.49 5.85
N MET A 222 -12.50 13.11 6.36
CA MET A 222 -13.03 13.63 7.63
C MET A 222 -12.43 12.90 8.83
N ILE A 223 -12.00 11.64 8.65
CA ILE A 223 -11.42 10.78 9.70
C ILE A 223 -9.92 11.04 9.88
N CYS A 224 -9.23 11.52 8.85
CA CYS A 224 -7.80 11.81 8.89
C CYS A 224 -7.46 13.26 9.30
N LYS A 225 -8.42 14.01 9.85
CA LYS A 225 -8.22 15.39 10.32
C LYS A 225 -7.58 15.46 11.70
#